data_AF-A0A6V7QKG7-F1
#
_entry.id   AF-A0A6V7QKG7-F1
#
_cell.length_a   1.000
_cell.length_b   1.000
_cell.length_c   1.000
_cell.angle_alpha   90.00
_cell.angle_beta   90.00
_cell.angle_gamma   90.00
#
_symmetry.space_group_name_H-M   'P 1'
#
loop_
_entity.id
_entity.type
_entity.pdbx_description
1 polymer ?
#
loop_
_entity_poly.entity_id
_entity_poly.type
_entity_poly.pdbx_seq_one_letter_code
_entity_poly.pdbx_strand_id
1 'polypeptide(L)'
;MVAVRAVIAEFIATLLFLYVTVATVIGYKHQSDPNVNPTDAACSGVGILGIAWAFGGMIFILVYCTAGISGGHINPAVTFGLFLARKVSLVRALLYMIVQCLGAICGVGLVKGFQSAYYDRYGGGANELSSGYSGGPASPPRSLARSFSSTPSSPPPTPSAAPATPTSRFWLPFQLALQCSWST
;
A
#
# COMPACT_ATOMS: atom_id res chain seq x y z
N MET A 1 -0.60 -0.90 -34.21
CA MET A 1 -0.40 0.37 -33.48
C MET A 1 -1.31 0.54 -32.26
N VAL A 2 -2.60 0.19 -32.28
CA VAL A 2 -3.52 0.42 -31.14
C VAL A 2 -3.19 -0.44 -29.90
N ALA A 3 -2.72 -1.68 -30.07
CA ALA A 3 -2.38 -2.56 -28.94
C ALA A 3 -1.20 -2.07 -28.10
N VAL A 4 -0.16 -1.51 -28.73
CA VAL A 4 1.04 -0.98 -28.03
C VAL A 4 0.67 0.22 -27.17
N ARG A 5 -0.18 1.13 -27.68
CA ARG A 5 -0.68 2.29 -26.93
C ARG A 5 -1.45 1.87 -25.67
N ALA A 6 -2.27 0.82 -25.78
CA ALA A 6 -3.01 0.27 -24.66
C ALA A 6 -2.11 -0.40 -23.60
N VAL A 7 -1.09 -1.14 -24.04
CA VAL A 7 -0.10 -1.79 -23.16
C VAL A 7 0.71 -0.74 -22.38
N ILE A 8 1.14 0.34 -23.04
CA ILE A 8 1.85 1.45 -22.38
C ILE A 8 0.93 2.17 -21.39
N ALA A 9 -0.35 2.38 -21.72
CA ALA A 9 -1.30 3.01 -20.82
C ALA A 9 -1.50 2.19 -19.52
N GLU A 10 -1.61 0.86 -19.61
CA GLU A 10 -1.72 -0.03 -18.45
C GLU A 10 -0.45 -0.01 -17.59
N PHE A 11 0.74 0.03 -18.20
CA PHE A 11 2.01 0.18 -17.50
C PHE A 11 2.11 1.51 -16.74
N ILE A 12 1.82 2.63 -17.42
CA ILE A 12 1.89 3.96 -16.79
C ILE A 12 0.84 4.10 -15.68
N ALA A 13 -0.38 3.60 -15.91
CA ALA A 13 -1.43 3.66 -14.90
C ALA A 13 -1.07 2.86 -13.65
N THR A 14 -0.54 1.64 -13.80
CA THR A 14 -0.09 0.84 -12.64
C THR A 14 1.12 1.44 -11.94
N LEU A 15 2.07 2.01 -12.68
CA LEU A 15 3.20 2.73 -12.11
C LEU A 15 2.72 3.90 -11.23
N LEU A 16 1.85 4.76 -11.77
CA LEU A 16 1.32 5.92 -11.04
C LEU A 16 0.45 5.50 -9.87
N PHE A 17 -0.37 4.46 -10.02
CA PHE A 17 -1.22 3.93 -8.95
C PHE A 17 -0.39 3.51 -7.74
N LEU A 18 0.63 2.66 -7.95
CA LEU A 18 1.47 2.17 -6.87
C LEU A 18 2.39 3.25 -6.31
N TYR A 19 2.91 4.14 -7.15
CA TYR A 19 3.74 5.26 -6.70
C TYR A 19 2.98 6.15 -5.72
N VAL A 20 1.80 6.64 -6.11
CA VAL A 20 1.02 7.58 -5.27
C VAL A 20 0.54 6.89 -3.99
N THR A 21 -0.05 5.70 -4.10
CA THR A 21 -0.62 5.00 -2.93
C THR A 21 0.44 4.61 -1.91
N VAL A 22 1.59 4.06 -2.34
CA VAL A 22 2.66 3.68 -1.43
C VAL A 22 3.34 4.92 -0.82
N ALA A 23 3.54 5.99 -1.59
CA ALA A 23 4.04 7.25 -1.06
C ALA A 23 3.10 7.84 0.01
N THR A 24 1.77 7.80 -0.20
CA THR A 24 0.79 8.23 0.80
C THR A 24 0.84 7.39 2.07
N VAL A 25 0.96 6.06 1.96
CA VAL A 25 1.06 5.17 3.13
C VAL A 25 2.33 5.44 3.94
N ILE A 26 3.47 5.61 3.27
CA ILE A 26 4.75 5.92 3.94
C ILE A 26 4.71 7.31 4.56
N GLY A 27 4.17 8.30 3.86
CA GLY A 27 3.99 9.66 4.37
C GLY A 27 3.10 9.69 5.61
N TYR A 28 1.98 8.96 5.59
CA TYR A 28 1.11 8.82 6.76
C TYR A 28 1.84 8.15 7.93
N LYS A 29 2.54 7.04 7.71
CA LYS A 29 3.32 6.35 8.76
C LYS A 29 4.42 7.24 9.35
N HIS A 30 5.04 8.10 8.54
CA HIS A 30 6.01 9.09 9.02
C HIS A 30 5.36 10.18 9.89
N GLN A 31 4.22 10.73 9.46
CA GLN A 31 3.50 11.76 10.21
C GLN A 31 2.89 11.22 11.51
N SER A 32 2.49 9.96 11.53
CA SER A 32 1.92 9.29 12.70
C SER A 32 2.95 8.60 13.61
N ASP A 33 4.25 8.78 13.36
CA ASP A 33 5.31 8.24 14.23
C ASP A 33 5.40 9.06 15.53
N PRO A 34 5.15 8.46 16.72
CA PRO A 34 5.23 9.16 18.00
C PRO A 34 6.64 9.67 18.33
N ASN A 35 7.68 9.15 17.69
CA ASN A 35 9.05 9.65 17.86
C ASN A 35 9.32 10.93 17.07
N VAL A 36 8.48 11.25 16.08
CA VAL A 36 8.59 12.44 15.23
C VAL A 36 7.61 13.53 15.68
N ASN A 37 6.37 13.14 16.02
CA ASN A 37 5.32 14.05 16.49
C ASN A 37 4.78 13.65 17.88
N PRO A 38 5.51 13.95 18.98
CA PRO A 38 5.20 13.42 20.30
C PRO A 38 3.91 13.95 20.94
N THR A 39 3.38 15.09 20.48
CA THR A 39 2.16 15.70 21.05
C THR A 39 0.88 15.12 20.44
N ASP A 40 0.88 14.86 19.12
CA ASP A 40 -0.35 14.56 18.37
C ASP A 40 -0.17 13.50 17.27
N ALA A 41 0.81 12.59 17.38
CA ALA A 41 1.06 11.55 16.37
C ALA A 41 -0.18 10.73 15.97
N ALA A 42 -1.14 10.54 16.88
CA ALA A 42 -2.39 9.84 16.58
C ALA A 42 -3.28 10.59 15.57
N CYS A 43 -3.23 11.92 15.56
CA CYS A 43 -4.06 12.80 14.73
C CYS A 43 -3.28 13.60 13.68
N SER A 44 -1.97 13.38 13.59
CA SER A 44 -1.11 14.04 12.62
C SER A 44 -1.18 13.33 11.25
N GLY A 45 -1.32 14.12 10.18
CA GLY A 45 -1.34 13.65 8.80
C GLY A 45 -2.74 13.43 8.21
N VAL A 46 -2.81 12.67 7.11
CA VAL A 46 -4.05 12.51 6.32
C VAL A 46 -5.04 11.50 6.94
N GLY A 47 -4.65 10.78 7.99
CA GLY A 47 -5.46 9.73 8.61
C GLY A 47 -5.65 8.49 7.74
N ILE A 48 -6.28 7.45 8.31
CA ILE A 48 -6.64 6.24 7.56
C ILE A 48 -7.68 6.55 6.46
N LEU A 49 -8.50 7.59 6.67
CA LEU A 49 -9.47 8.08 5.69
C LEU A 49 -8.76 8.68 4.46
N GLY A 50 -7.67 9.41 4.66
CA GLY A 50 -6.84 9.95 3.59
C GLY A 50 -6.20 8.87 2.73
N ILE A 51 -5.72 7.78 3.37
CA ILE A 51 -5.22 6.61 2.65
C ILE A 51 -6.33 6.01 1.79
N ALA A 52 -7.53 5.81 2.35
CA ALA A 52 -8.67 5.28 1.58
C ALA A 52 -9.02 6.17 0.37
N TRP A 53 -8.97 7.50 0.55
CA TRP A 53 -9.16 8.47 -0.54
C TRP A 53 -8.06 8.39 -1.61
N ALA A 54 -6.79 8.21 -1.21
CA ALA A 54 -5.70 8.06 -2.17
C ALA A 54 -5.88 6.80 -3.02
N PHE A 55 -6.26 5.67 -2.43
CA PHE A 55 -6.52 4.43 -3.18
C PHE A 55 -7.74 4.57 -4.11
N GLY A 56 -8.88 5.03 -3.58
CA GLY A 56 -10.12 5.14 -4.36
C GLY A 56 -10.05 6.23 -5.44
N GLY A 57 -9.51 7.40 -5.10
CA GLY A 57 -9.35 8.53 -6.00
C GLY A 57 -8.38 8.24 -7.13
N MET A 58 -7.25 7.58 -6.85
CA MET A 58 -6.30 7.21 -7.90
C MET A 58 -6.89 6.19 -8.88
N ILE A 59 -7.61 5.18 -8.41
CA ILE A 59 -8.29 4.24 -9.31
C ILE A 59 -9.32 4.97 -10.16
N PHE A 60 -10.14 5.85 -9.57
CA PHE A 60 -11.14 6.61 -10.32
C PHE A 60 -10.51 7.43 -11.46
N ILE A 61 -9.47 8.21 -11.15
CA ILE A 61 -8.78 9.05 -12.13
C ILE A 61 -8.12 8.20 -13.22
N LEU A 62 -7.39 7.16 -12.82
CA LEU A 62 -6.64 6.33 -13.76
C LEU A 62 -7.56 5.53 -14.68
N VAL A 63 -8.67 4.97 -14.16
CA VAL A 63 -9.68 4.31 -14.99
C VAL A 63 -10.30 5.31 -15.96
N TYR A 64 -10.66 6.51 -15.50
CA TYR A 64 -11.23 7.54 -16.37
C TYR A 64 -10.27 7.91 -17.53
N CYS A 65 -8.99 8.09 -17.24
CA CYS A 65 -7.97 8.41 -18.25
C CYS A 65 -7.68 7.24 -19.21
N THR A 66 -7.75 6.00 -18.73
CA THR A 66 -7.36 4.80 -19.51
C THR A 66 -8.53 4.06 -20.16
N ALA A 67 -9.77 4.37 -19.80
CA ALA A 67 -10.98 3.74 -20.34
C ALA A 67 -11.06 3.83 -21.87
N GLY A 68 -10.73 4.99 -22.45
CA GLY A 68 -10.76 5.20 -23.90
C GLY A 68 -9.56 4.61 -24.67
N ILE A 69 -8.52 4.13 -23.96
CA ILE A 69 -7.30 3.63 -24.60
C ILE A 69 -7.09 2.12 -24.38
N SER A 70 -7.07 1.66 -23.12
CA SER A 70 -6.80 0.26 -22.78
C SER A 70 -8.02 -0.52 -22.31
N GLY A 71 -9.07 0.17 -21.85
CA GLY A 71 -10.22 -0.40 -21.15
C GLY A 71 -10.15 -0.23 -19.64
N GLY A 72 -9.07 0.36 -19.11
CA GLY A 72 -8.91 0.71 -17.70
C GLY A 72 -8.88 -0.50 -16.76
N HIS A 73 -8.06 -1.51 -17.08
CA HIS A 73 -8.01 -2.71 -16.26
C HIS A 73 -7.17 -2.49 -15.00
N ILE A 74 -5.95 -1.97 -15.12
CA ILE A 74 -5.01 -1.52 -14.07
C ILE A 74 -4.63 -2.63 -13.06
N ASN A 75 -5.29 -3.77 -13.10
CA ASN A 75 -5.20 -4.84 -12.12
C ASN A 75 -5.27 -6.19 -12.83
N PRO A 76 -4.36 -7.12 -12.52
CA PRO A 76 -4.35 -8.44 -13.14
C PRO A 76 -5.62 -9.23 -12.81
N ALA A 77 -6.21 -9.04 -11.63
CA ALA A 77 -7.48 -9.67 -11.24
C ALA A 77 -8.67 -9.16 -12.08
N VAL A 78 -8.71 -7.86 -12.36
CA VAL A 78 -9.75 -7.25 -13.22
C VAL A 78 -9.59 -7.73 -14.66
N THR A 79 -8.35 -7.76 -15.15
CA THR A 79 -8.02 -8.31 -16.47
C THR A 79 -8.43 -9.78 -16.59
N PHE A 80 -8.19 -10.59 -15.55
CA PHE A 80 -8.61 -11.98 -15.50
C PHE A 80 -10.14 -12.14 -15.46
N GLY A 81 -10.85 -11.32 -14.68
CA GLY A 81 -12.31 -11.32 -14.64
C GLY A 81 -12.94 -11.01 -16.01
N LEU A 82 -12.39 -10.03 -16.74
CA LEU A 82 -12.82 -9.69 -18.10
C LEU A 82 -12.48 -10.77 -19.12
N PHE A 83 -11.38 -11.50 -18.91
CA PHE A 83 -11.03 -12.69 -19.68
C PHE A 83 -12.05 -13.82 -19.46
N LEU A 84 -12.43 -14.11 -18.21
CA LEU A 84 -13.47 -15.11 -17.89
C LEU A 84 -14.84 -14.73 -18.47
N ALA A 85 -15.14 -13.42 -18.51
CA ALA A 85 -16.33 -12.90 -19.18
C ALA A 85 -16.26 -12.95 -20.73
N ARG A 86 -15.19 -13.53 -21.31
CA ARG A 86 -14.91 -13.61 -22.76
C ARG A 86 -14.89 -12.25 -23.47
N LYS A 87 -14.62 -11.16 -22.74
CA LYS A 87 -14.54 -9.80 -23.30
C LYS A 87 -13.15 -9.41 -23.80
N VAL A 88 -12.13 -10.18 -23.44
CA VAL A 88 -10.71 -9.92 -23.76
C VAL A 88 -10.05 -11.21 -24.27
N SER A 89 -9.21 -11.11 -25.31
CA SER A 89 -8.47 -12.27 -25.83
C SER A 89 -7.35 -12.70 -24.87
N LEU A 90 -7.06 -14.00 -24.82
CA LEU A 90 -6.07 -14.60 -23.91
C LEU A 90 -4.69 -13.93 -24.02
N VAL A 91 -4.20 -13.71 -25.25
CA VAL A 91 -2.90 -13.08 -25.49
C VAL A 91 -2.86 -11.65 -24.93
N ARG A 92 -3.96 -10.90 -25.08
CA ARG A 92 -4.05 -9.53 -24.57
C ARG A 92 -4.13 -9.49 -23.05
N ALA A 93 -4.86 -10.43 -22.44
CA ALA A 93 -4.94 -10.55 -20.99
C ALA A 93 -3.57 -10.86 -20.37
N LEU A 94 -2.81 -11.81 -20.93
CA LEU A 94 -1.48 -12.15 -20.44
C LEU A 94 -0.49 -10.98 -20.59
N LEU A 95 -0.51 -10.30 -21.75
CA LEU A 95 0.33 -9.12 -21.94
C LEU A 95 0.03 -8.05 -20.89
N TYR A 96 -1.25 -7.76 -20.63
CA TYR A 96 -1.67 -6.77 -19.65
C TYR A 96 -1.22 -7.14 -18.24
N MET A 97 -1.33 -8.41 -17.83
CA MET A 97 -0.84 -8.87 -16.52
C MET A 97 0.66 -8.64 -16.36
N ILE A 98 1.46 -8.93 -17.39
CA ILE A 98 2.92 -8.75 -17.34
C ILE A 98 3.28 -7.26 -17.19
N VAL A 99 2.72 -6.38 -18.04
CA VAL A 99 3.02 -4.93 -17.92
C VAL A 99 2.47 -4.31 -16.65
N GLN A 100 1.32 -4.77 -16.14
CA GLN A 100 0.79 -4.30 -14.86
C GLN A 100 1.72 -4.65 -13.69
N CYS A 101 2.27 -5.87 -13.68
CA CYS A 101 3.28 -6.28 -12.69
C CYS A 101 4.58 -5.47 -12.83
N LEU A 102 5.07 -5.25 -14.05
CA LEU A 102 6.25 -4.42 -14.28
C LEU A 102 6.03 -2.97 -13.85
N GLY A 103 4.86 -2.40 -14.17
CA GLY A 103 4.48 -1.05 -13.77
C GLY A 103 4.41 -0.91 -12.26
N ALA A 104 3.82 -1.89 -11.57
CA ALA A 104 3.79 -1.94 -10.10
C ALA A 104 5.21 -1.98 -9.49
N ILE A 105 6.10 -2.83 -10.02
CA ILE A 105 7.50 -2.91 -9.56
C ILE A 105 8.22 -1.57 -9.76
N CYS A 106 8.06 -0.94 -10.93
CA CYS A 106 8.65 0.37 -11.20
C CYS A 106 8.08 1.48 -10.29
N GLY A 107 6.77 1.48 -10.05
CA GLY A 107 6.10 2.46 -9.19
C GLY A 107 6.61 2.39 -7.75
N VAL A 108 6.65 1.18 -7.17
CA VAL A 108 7.20 0.96 -5.82
C VAL A 108 8.70 1.23 -5.77
N GLY A 109 9.43 0.84 -6.82
CA GLY A 109 10.87 1.11 -6.96
C GLY A 109 11.20 2.59 -6.97
N LEU A 110 10.37 3.44 -7.60
CA LEU A 110 10.51 4.89 -7.58
C LEU A 110 10.33 5.47 -6.17
N VAL A 111 9.35 4.97 -5.41
CA VAL A 111 9.15 5.39 -4.02
C VAL A 111 10.38 5.03 -3.17
N LYS A 112 10.90 3.81 -3.32
CA LYS A 112 12.14 3.40 -2.66
C LYS A 112 13.35 4.24 -3.10
N GLY A 113 13.43 4.62 -4.37
CA GLY A 113 14.51 5.45 -4.90
C GLY A 113 14.53 6.86 -4.32
N PHE A 114 13.36 7.50 -4.16
CA PHE A 114 13.27 8.85 -3.61
C PHE A 114 13.34 8.90 -2.07
N GLN A 115 12.81 7.89 -1.39
CA GLN A 115 12.63 7.89 0.07
C GLN A 115 13.08 6.56 0.68
N SER A 116 14.29 6.10 0.34
CA SER A 116 14.82 4.80 0.77
C SER A 116 14.79 4.58 2.28
N ALA A 117 15.24 5.57 3.05
CA ALA A 117 15.28 5.51 4.51
C ALA A 117 13.89 5.36 5.14
N TYR A 118 12.89 6.07 4.62
CA TYR A 118 11.51 6.00 5.10
C TYR A 118 10.80 4.73 4.62
N TYR A 119 11.08 4.32 3.39
CA TYR A 119 10.54 3.10 2.81
C TYR A 119 10.92 1.86 3.64
N ASP A 120 12.20 1.72 3.99
CA ASP A 120 12.68 0.57 4.75
C ASP A 120 12.22 0.63 6.22
N ARG A 121 12.11 1.83 6.82
CA ARG A 121 11.62 2.02 8.20
C ARG A 121 10.14 1.72 8.37
N TYR A 122 9.32 2.03 7.37
CA TYR A 122 7.85 1.91 7.43
C TYR A 122 7.29 0.72 6.63
N GLY A 123 8.14 -0.25 6.28
CA GLY A 123 7.73 -1.52 5.68
C GLY A 123 7.29 -1.42 4.20
N GLY A 124 7.59 -0.32 3.52
CA GLY A 124 7.39 -0.19 2.07
C GLY A 124 5.95 -0.30 1.59
N GLY A 125 4.96 -0.06 2.46
CA GLY A 125 3.54 -0.26 2.16
C GLY A 125 3.04 -1.71 2.33
N ALA A 126 3.85 -2.60 2.91
CA ALA A 126 3.41 -3.94 3.28
C ALA A 126 2.49 -3.91 4.52
N ASN A 127 1.56 -4.88 4.56
CA ASN A 127 0.72 -5.11 5.73
C ASN A 127 1.55 -5.74 6.85
N GLU A 128 1.55 -5.12 8.04
CA GLU A 128 2.24 -5.64 9.21
C GLU A 128 1.28 -6.45 10.10
N LEU A 129 1.80 -7.52 10.71
CA LEU A 129 1.04 -8.34 11.67
C LEU A 129 0.91 -7.62 13.01
N SER A 130 -0.25 -7.76 13.66
CA SER A 130 -0.49 -7.22 15.01
C SER A 130 0.48 -7.82 16.04
N SER A 131 0.95 -7.00 16.99
CA SER A 131 1.89 -7.45 18.02
C SER A 131 1.28 -8.58 18.86
N GLY A 132 1.83 -9.80 18.74
CA GLY A 132 1.37 -10.98 19.48
C GLY A 132 0.93 -12.17 18.61
N TYR A 133 0.90 -12.03 17.28
CA TYR A 133 0.62 -13.16 16.39
C TYR A 133 1.91 -13.93 16.06
N SER A 134 2.08 -15.10 16.69
CA SER A 134 3.10 -16.09 16.32
C SER A 134 2.57 -16.90 15.14
N GLY A 135 3.16 -16.74 13.96
CA GLY A 135 2.81 -17.55 12.79
C GLY A 135 3.00 -19.04 13.10
N GLY A 136 2.05 -19.86 12.64
CA GLY A 136 2.16 -21.32 12.70
C GLY A 136 3.32 -21.85 11.84
N PRO A 137 3.57 -23.18 11.86
CA PRO A 137 4.76 -23.83 11.30
C PRO A 137 5.04 -23.58 9.80
N ALA A 138 4.10 -22.99 9.06
CA ALA A 138 4.22 -22.67 7.64
C ALA A 138 4.75 -21.24 7.35
N SER A 139 5.07 -20.46 8.38
CA SER A 139 5.69 -19.14 8.20
C SER A 139 7.21 -19.29 8.11
N PRO A 140 7.87 -18.75 7.07
CA PRO A 140 9.32 -18.81 6.98
C PRO A 140 9.93 -18.16 8.23
N PRO A 141 10.97 -18.78 8.82
CA PRO A 141 11.53 -18.30 10.08
C PRO A 141 11.91 -16.82 9.96
N ARG A 142 11.57 -16.02 10.99
CA ARG A 142 11.82 -14.57 11.06
C ARG A 142 13.28 -14.17 10.78
N SER A 143 14.22 -15.11 10.79
CA SER A 143 15.61 -14.88 10.39
C SER A 143 15.79 -14.66 8.89
N LEU A 144 14.95 -15.26 8.03
CA LEU A 144 15.04 -15.11 6.58
C LEU A 144 14.39 -13.82 6.08
N ALA A 145 13.27 -13.40 6.68
CA ALA A 145 12.66 -12.09 6.41
C ALA A 145 13.53 -10.92 6.90
N ARG A 146 14.30 -11.12 7.98
CA ARG A 146 15.24 -10.12 8.51
C ARG A 146 16.61 -10.14 7.81
N SER A 147 16.90 -11.14 6.97
CA SER A 147 18.19 -11.23 6.24
C SER A 147 18.27 -10.31 5.02
N PHE A 148 17.16 -9.73 4.55
CA PHE A 148 17.18 -8.62 3.58
C PHE A 148 17.25 -7.23 4.22
N SER A 149 17.23 -7.15 5.55
CA SER A 149 17.38 -5.91 6.31
C SER A 149 18.45 -6.11 7.38
N SER A 150 19.71 -6.02 6.97
CA SER A 150 20.83 -6.08 7.89
C SER A 150 20.78 -4.90 8.87
N THR A 151 20.86 -5.24 10.16
CA THR A 151 21.36 -4.49 11.33
C THR A 151 20.34 -3.85 12.30
N PRO A 152 20.72 -3.77 13.60
CA PRO A 152 19.80 -4.01 14.72
C PRO A 152 19.35 -2.71 15.38
N SER A 153 18.11 -2.68 15.85
CA SER A 153 17.68 -1.74 16.88
C SER A 153 17.02 -2.51 18.02
N SER A 154 17.73 -2.61 19.14
CA SER A 154 17.17 -2.93 20.44
C SER A 154 16.38 -1.73 20.96
N PRO A 155 15.14 -1.89 21.47
CA PRO A 155 14.48 -0.83 22.23
C PRO A 155 14.74 -0.95 23.75
N PRO A 156 14.92 0.16 24.50
CA PRO A 156 14.75 0.19 25.94
C PRO A 156 13.24 0.17 26.32
N PRO A 157 12.89 -0.13 27.59
CA PRO A 157 11.54 -0.54 27.96
C PRO A 157 10.58 0.65 28.05
N THR A 158 9.39 0.52 27.46
CA THR A 158 8.26 1.44 27.69
C THR A 158 7.46 1.01 28.93
N PRO A 159 6.93 1.97 29.70
CA PRO A 159 6.14 1.69 30.89
C PRO A 159 4.78 1.09 30.53
N SER A 160 4.30 0.23 31.41
CA SER A 160 3.09 -0.59 31.31
C SER A 160 1.84 0.18 30.88
N ALA A 161 1.33 -0.09 29.67
CA ALA A 161 -0.04 0.22 29.28
C ALA A 161 -0.90 -1.05 29.46
N ALA A 162 -2.04 -0.88 30.14
CA ALA A 162 -2.98 -1.94 30.50
C ALA A 162 -3.47 -2.80 29.30
N PRO A 163 -3.82 -4.07 29.51
CA PRO A 163 -4.22 -4.98 28.43
C PRO A 163 -5.60 -4.60 27.87
N ALA A 164 -5.62 -3.94 26.71
CA ALA A 164 -6.84 -3.71 25.94
C ALA A 164 -7.33 -5.03 25.30
N THR A 165 -8.61 -5.37 25.51
CA THR A 165 -9.29 -6.55 24.97
C THR A 165 -9.27 -6.57 23.43
N PRO A 166 -9.16 -7.75 22.78
CA PRO A 166 -8.91 -7.87 21.34
C PRO A 166 -9.99 -7.23 20.44
N THR A 167 -11.23 -7.09 20.91
CA THR A 167 -12.32 -6.41 20.19
C THR A 167 -12.12 -4.89 20.09
N SER A 168 -11.47 -4.27 21.07
CA SER A 168 -11.21 -2.82 21.06
C SER A 168 -10.16 -2.42 20.03
N ARG A 169 -9.17 -3.28 19.77
CA ARG A 169 -8.08 -3.00 18.81
C ARG A 169 -8.54 -2.93 17.35
N PHE A 170 -9.63 -3.62 17.01
CA PHE A 170 -10.19 -3.58 15.65
C PHE A 170 -10.88 -2.25 15.34
N TRP A 171 -11.57 -1.66 16.32
CA TRP A 171 -12.29 -0.39 16.17
C TRP A 171 -11.46 0.84 16.55
N LEU A 172 -10.34 0.64 17.26
CA LEU A 172 -9.43 1.70 17.70
C LEU A 172 -9.01 2.68 16.59
N PRO A 173 -8.59 2.24 15.38
CA PRO A 173 -8.23 3.19 14.32
C PRO A 173 -9.43 3.98 13.78
N PHE A 174 -10.64 3.41 13.83
CA PHE A 174 -11.87 4.10 13.44
C PHE A 174 -12.30 5.13 14.50
N GLN A 175 -12.17 4.80 15.78
CA GLN A 175 -12.43 5.72 16.89
C GLN A 175 -11.41 6.87 16.93
N LEU A 176 -10.12 6.58 16.72
CA LEU A 176 -9.09 7.62 16.60
C LEU A 176 -9.37 8.53 15.40
N ALA A 177 -9.71 7.98 14.23
CA ALA A 177 -10.03 8.78 13.05
C ALA A 177 -11.23 9.73 13.29
N LEU A 178 -12.25 9.25 14.01
CA LEU A 178 -13.36 10.11 14.46
C LEU A 178 -12.86 11.20 15.41
N GLN A 179 -12.10 10.86 16.44
CA GLN A 179 -11.57 11.83 17.41
C GLN A 179 -10.70 12.92 16.74
N CYS A 180 -9.87 12.55 15.77
CA CYS A 180 -9.06 13.51 15.02
C CYS A 180 -9.91 14.42 14.12
N SER A 181 -11.06 13.94 13.62
CA SER A 181 -12.00 14.75 12.84
C SER A 181 -12.79 15.77 13.66
N TRP A 182 -12.86 15.62 14.98
CA TRP A 182 -13.56 16.54 15.90
C TRP A 182 -12.61 17.47 16.67
N SER A 183 -11.30 17.38 16.44
CA SER A 183 -10.26 18.14 17.16
C SER A 183 -9.71 19.36 16.39
N THR A 184 -10.28 19.66 15.22
CA THR A 184 -10.09 20.91 14.45
C THR A 184 -11.31 21.80 14.60
#